data_AF-A0A0M9E5D3-F1
#
_entry.id   AF-A0A0M9E5D3-F1
#
_cell.length_a   1.000
_cell.length_b   1.000
_cell.length_c   1.000
_cell.angle_alpha   90.00
_cell.angle_beta   90.00
_cell.angle_gamma   90.00
#
_symmetry.space_group_name_H-M   'P 1'
#
loop_
_entity.id
_entity.type
_entity.pdbx_description
1 polymer ?
#
loop_
_entity_poly.entity_id
_entity_poly.type
_entity_poly.pdbx_seq_one_letter_code
_entity_poly.pdbx_strand_id
1 'polypeptide(L)'
;MSETSKSIDEKDFDNNLILNNILRGLTMLENSLDRLMRNNFYDRTQYPELYFDVKSLLINIREWISDFKMFSGTENFTYSLSMLLTELSQVIIDLFDVISSENGKKQVSKKQKEKQKKSIRLSMDNILDKISTAINSLHTF
;
A
#
# COMPACT_ATOMS: atom_id res chain seq x y z
N MET A 1 27.92 -22.43 19.66
CA MET A 1 27.11 -21.40 18.97
C MET A 1 27.14 -20.17 19.86
N SER A 2 27.73 -19.06 19.41
CA SER A 2 27.95 -17.86 20.21
C SER A 2 26.65 -17.09 20.43
N GLU A 3 26.58 -16.27 21.48
CA GLU A 3 25.43 -15.38 21.75
C GLU A 3 25.13 -14.45 20.55
N THR A 4 26.16 -14.10 19.77
CA THR A 4 26.04 -13.30 18.55
C THR A 4 25.20 -13.98 17.47
N SER A 5 25.32 -15.30 17.26
CA SER A 5 24.54 -16.00 16.24
C SER A 5 23.05 -16.06 16.61
N LYS A 6 22.73 -16.25 17.90
CA LYS A 6 21.35 -16.23 18.38
C LYS A 6 20.67 -14.87 18.18
N SER A 7 21.38 -13.77 18.43
CA SER A 7 20.80 -12.42 18.27
C SER A 7 20.50 -12.02 16.83
N ILE A 8 21.22 -12.61 15.85
CA ILE A 8 21.00 -12.35 14.43
C ILE A 8 19.79 -13.15 13.94
N ASP A 9 19.69 -14.43 14.32
CA ASP A 9 18.57 -15.30 13.97
C ASP A 9 17.22 -14.76 14.51
N GLU A 10 17.21 -14.16 15.70
CA GLU A 10 16.02 -13.53 16.29
C GLU A 10 15.58 -12.25 15.54
N LYS A 11 16.52 -11.38 15.16
CA LYS A 11 16.21 -10.16 14.40
C LYS A 11 15.71 -10.46 12.99
N ASP A 12 16.27 -11.47 12.33
CA ASP A 12 15.82 -11.92 11.02
C ASP A 12 14.40 -12.52 11.08
N PHE A 13 14.09 -13.25 12.15
CA PHE A 13 12.73 -13.75 12.38
C PHE A 13 11.72 -12.59 12.56
N ASP A 14 12.08 -11.57 13.34
CA ASP A 14 11.22 -10.39 13.57
C ASP A 14 11.01 -9.56 12.29
N ASN A 15 12.07 -9.34 11.51
CA ASN A 15 11.96 -8.63 10.24
C ASN A 15 11.05 -9.36 9.24
N ASN A 16 11.11 -10.69 9.17
CA ASN A 16 10.20 -11.47 8.32
C ASN A 16 8.72 -11.28 8.73
N LEU A 17 8.43 -11.22 10.03
CA LEU A 17 7.08 -10.95 10.52
C LEU A 17 6.61 -9.54 10.14
N ILE A 18 7.49 -8.54 10.26
CA ILE A 18 7.21 -7.15 9.88
C ILE A 18 6.93 -7.05 8.37
N LEU A 19 7.75 -7.68 7.53
CA LEU A 19 7.54 -7.73 6.07
C LEU A 19 6.19 -8.38 5.71
N ASN A 20 5.80 -9.46 6.39
CA ASN A 20 4.48 -10.07 6.19
C ASN A 20 3.33 -9.12 6.53
N ASN A 21 3.48 -8.30 7.58
CA ASN A 21 2.49 -7.28 7.93
C ASN A 21 2.41 -6.17 6.86
N ILE A 22 3.55 -5.76 6.30
CA ILE A 22 3.62 -4.81 5.18
C ILE A 22 2.88 -5.39 3.96
N LEU A 23 3.20 -6.62 3.55
CA LEU A 23 2.54 -7.29 2.42
C LEU A 23 1.03 -7.44 2.63
N ARG A 24 0.60 -7.75 3.86
CA ARG A 24 -0.82 -7.79 4.21
C ARG A 24 -1.48 -6.41 4.07
N GLY A 25 -0.81 -5.35 4.52
CA GLY A 25 -1.24 -3.97 4.34
C GLY A 25 -1.44 -3.61 2.86
N LEU A 26 -0.47 -3.93 2.01
CA LEU A 26 -0.56 -3.70 0.56
C LEU A 26 -1.77 -4.43 -0.05
N THR A 27 -2.06 -5.65 0.37
CA THR A 27 -3.26 -6.41 -0.07
C THR A 27 -4.56 -5.77 0.41
N MET A 28 -4.61 -5.24 1.63
CA MET A 28 -5.78 -4.51 2.12
C MET A 28 -5.99 -3.20 1.34
N LEU A 29 -4.91 -2.53 0.96
CA LEU A 29 -4.93 -1.32 0.14
C LEU A 29 -5.48 -1.60 -1.26
N GLU A 30 -4.96 -2.64 -1.92
CA GLU A 30 -5.43 -3.11 -3.22
C GLU A 30 -6.93 -3.42 -3.22
N ASN A 31 -7.40 -4.17 -2.22
CA ASN A 31 -8.82 -4.50 -2.09
C ASN A 31 -9.70 -3.25 -1.88
N SER A 32 -9.17 -2.26 -1.18
CA SER A 32 -9.86 -0.97 -0.96
C SER A 32 -9.95 -0.16 -2.25
N LEU A 33 -8.91 -0.18 -3.09
CA LEU A 33 -8.87 0.47 -4.40
C LEU A 33 -9.86 -0.19 -5.36
N ASP A 34 -9.85 -1.52 -5.42
CA ASP A 34 -10.80 -2.27 -6.25
C ASP A 34 -12.26 -1.98 -5.84
N ARG A 35 -12.52 -1.82 -4.54
CA ARG A 35 -13.83 -1.40 -4.04
C ARG A 35 -14.16 0.04 -4.43
N LEU A 36 -13.20 0.96 -4.36
CA LEU A 36 -13.38 2.35 -4.81
C LEU A 36 -13.80 2.38 -6.28
N MET A 37 -13.12 1.62 -7.14
CA MET A 37 -13.42 1.58 -8.57
C MET A 37 -14.82 1.03 -8.86
N ARG A 38 -15.17 -0.13 -8.28
CA ARG A 38 -16.51 -0.73 -8.46
C ARG A 38 -17.66 0.16 -7.96
N ASN A 39 -17.39 1.02 -6.98
CA ASN A 39 -18.38 1.97 -6.48
C ASN A 39 -18.57 3.18 -7.40
N ASN A 40 -17.53 3.58 -8.13
CA ASN A 40 -17.55 4.75 -8.98
C ASN A 40 -17.86 4.43 -10.44
N PHE A 41 -17.60 3.21 -10.92
CA PHE A 41 -17.74 2.86 -12.34
C PHE A 41 -18.56 1.56 -12.51
N TYR A 42 -19.23 1.41 -13.64
CA TYR A 42 -19.98 0.18 -13.95
C TYR A 42 -19.04 -0.92 -14.45
N ASP A 43 -18.13 -0.55 -15.35
CA ASP A 43 -17.24 -1.47 -16.05
C ASP A 43 -15.78 -1.08 -15.93
N ARG A 44 -14.89 -2.08 -15.99
CA ARG A 44 -13.43 -1.89 -15.90
C ARG A 44 -12.85 -1.05 -17.03
N THR A 45 -13.52 -1.00 -18.19
CA THR A 45 -13.12 -0.17 -19.34
C THR A 45 -13.26 1.32 -19.07
N GLN A 46 -13.98 1.70 -18.01
CA GLN A 46 -14.16 3.09 -17.59
C GLN A 46 -13.13 3.51 -16.52
N TYR A 47 -12.26 2.61 -16.08
CA TYR A 47 -11.31 2.90 -15.01
C TYR A 47 -10.21 3.82 -15.58
N PRO A 48 -9.81 4.88 -14.85
CA PRO A 48 -8.76 5.77 -15.29
C PRO A 48 -7.42 5.03 -15.30
N GLU A 49 -6.50 5.47 -16.18
CA GLU A 49 -5.18 4.86 -16.34
C GLU A 49 -4.40 4.79 -15.02
N LEU A 50 -4.48 5.85 -14.20
CA LEU A 50 -3.88 5.90 -12.86
C LEU A 50 -4.26 4.72 -11.96
N TYR A 51 -5.45 4.14 -12.11
CA TYR A 51 -5.80 2.94 -11.34
C TYR A 51 -4.89 1.75 -11.70
N PHE A 52 -4.56 1.59 -12.97
CA PHE A 52 -3.68 0.52 -13.43
C PHE A 52 -2.22 0.80 -13.06
N ASP A 53 -1.80 2.07 -13.03
CA ASP A 53 -0.49 2.47 -12.52
C ASP A 53 -0.34 2.10 -11.05
N VAL A 54 -1.33 2.41 -10.21
CA VAL A 54 -1.34 2.01 -8.79
C VAL A 54 -1.26 0.48 -8.65
N LYS A 55 -2.00 -0.28 -9.47
CA LYS A 55 -1.98 -1.75 -9.41
C LYS A 55 -0.61 -2.31 -9.81
N SER A 56 0.01 -1.73 -10.83
CA SER A 56 1.35 -2.13 -11.28
C SER A 56 2.40 -1.82 -10.21
N LEU A 57 2.33 -0.63 -9.60
CA LEU A 57 3.24 -0.26 -8.51
C LEU A 57 3.07 -1.16 -7.28
N LEU A 58 1.85 -1.51 -6.91
CA LEU A 58 1.59 -2.48 -5.83
C LEU A 58 2.22 -3.85 -6.10
N ILE A 59 2.18 -4.33 -7.35
CA ILE A 59 2.84 -5.58 -7.74
C ILE A 59 4.36 -5.42 -7.63
N ASN A 60 4.92 -4.37 -8.21
CA ASN A 60 6.36 -4.09 -8.18
C ASN A 60 6.90 -4.00 -6.75
N ILE A 61 6.17 -3.36 -5.83
CA ILE A 61 6.57 -3.28 -4.41
C ILE A 61 6.61 -4.65 -3.76
N ARG A 62 5.62 -5.52 -4.03
CA ARG A 62 5.59 -6.88 -3.47
C ARG A 62 6.72 -7.75 -4.01
N GLU A 63 6.97 -7.66 -5.30
CA GLU A 63 8.08 -8.36 -5.96
C GLU A 63 9.42 -7.87 -5.39
N TRP A 64 9.61 -6.55 -5.30
CA TRP A 64 10.80 -5.96 -4.71
C TRP A 64 11.02 -6.41 -3.26
N ILE A 65 9.98 -6.41 -2.42
CA ILE A 65 10.08 -6.95 -1.05
C ILE A 65 10.51 -8.42 -1.07
N SER A 66 9.89 -9.24 -1.94
CA SER A 66 10.20 -10.67 -2.03
C SER A 66 11.65 -10.93 -2.46
N ASP A 67 12.12 -10.21 -3.46
CA ASP A 67 13.43 -10.39 -4.07
C ASP A 67 14.56 -9.88 -3.17
N PHE A 68 14.30 -8.80 -2.43
CA PHE A 68 15.32 -8.13 -1.60
C PHE A 68 15.14 -8.36 -0.09
N LYS A 69 14.21 -9.20 0.36
CA LYS A 69 13.96 -9.44 1.80
C LYS A 69 15.19 -9.82 2.62
N MET A 70 16.20 -10.46 2.01
CA MET A 70 17.45 -10.81 2.71
C MET A 70 18.24 -9.57 3.17
N PHE A 71 17.93 -8.40 2.62
CA PHE A 71 18.52 -7.11 3.00
C PHE A 71 17.66 -6.32 3.97
N SER A 72 16.60 -6.91 4.55
CA SER A 72 15.65 -6.21 5.42
C SER A 72 16.28 -5.57 6.65
N GLY A 73 17.46 -6.06 7.06
CA GLY A 73 18.22 -5.48 8.17
C GLY A 73 19.09 -4.27 7.81
N THR A 74 19.01 -3.75 6.58
CA THR A 74 19.81 -2.60 6.14
C THR A 74 18.98 -1.32 6.11
N GLU A 75 19.61 -0.19 6.46
CA GLU A 75 18.96 1.13 6.34
C GLU A 75 18.52 1.44 4.90
N ASN A 76 19.33 1.02 3.92
CA ASN A 76 19.02 1.21 2.50
C ASN A 76 17.73 0.49 2.08
N PHE A 77 17.47 -0.69 2.63
CA PHE A 77 16.22 -1.41 2.37
C PHE A 77 15.03 -0.63 2.95
N THR A 78 15.12 -0.21 4.21
CA THR A 78 14.08 0.59 4.88
C THR A 78 13.81 1.90 4.14
N TYR A 79 14.86 2.60 3.72
CA TYR A 79 14.75 3.85 2.96
C TYR A 79 14.09 3.63 1.59
N SER A 80 14.54 2.62 0.84
CA SER A 80 13.97 2.29 -0.48
C SER A 80 12.49 1.93 -0.38
N LEU A 81 12.11 1.13 0.63
CA LEU A 81 10.72 0.77 0.85
C LEU A 81 9.85 1.97 1.27
N SER A 82 10.41 2.90 2.02
CA SER A 82 9.75 4.16 2.39
C SER A 82 9.53 5.06 1.19
N MET A 83 10.50 5.14 0.27
CA MET A 83 10.36 5.87 -1.00
C MET A 83 9.26 5.26 -1.86
N LEU A 84 9.26 3.93 -2.02
CA LEU A 84 8.23 3.23 -2.79
C LEU A 84 6.83 3.44 -2.19
N LEU A 85 6.69 3.43 -0.86
CA LEU A 85 5.42 3.73 -0.20
C LEU A 85 4.98 5.19 -0.43
N THR A 86 5.93 6.13 -0.45
CA THR A 86 5.66 7.55 -0.72
C THR A 86 5.14 7.75 -2.15
N GLU A 87 5.80 7.12 -3.13
CA GLU A 87 5.36 7.12 -4.52
C GLU A 87 3.95 6.53 -4.65
N LEU A 88 3.70 5.36 -4.05
CA LEU A 88 2.38 4.73 -4.04
C LEU A 88 1.31 5.64 -3.44
N SER A 89 1.63 6.31 -2.34
CA SER A 89 0.71 7.24 -1.69
C SER A 89 0.36 8.42 -2.60
N GLN A 90 1.34 8.95 -3.33
CA GLN A 90 1.13 10.06 -4.27
C GLN A 90 0.22 9.64 -5.43
N VAL A 91 0.49 8.51 -6.08
CA VAL A 91 -0.34 8.04 -7.21
C VAL A 91 -1.78 7.75 -6.75
N ILE A 92 -1.97 7.25 -5.52
CA ILE A 92 -3.31 7.07 -4.94
C ILE A 92 -4.02 8.42 -4.74
N ILE A 93 -3.32 9.45 -4.25
CA ILE A 93 -3.88 10.79 -4.10
C ILE A 93 -4.34 11.32 -5.47
N ASP A 94 -3.49 11.22 -6.48
CA ASP A 94 -3.78 11.67 -7.85
C ASP A 94 -5.00 10.93 -8.43
N LEU A 95 -5.11 9.62 -8.16
CA LEU A 95 -6.27 8.82 -8.55
C LEU A 95 -7.57 9.33 -7.92
N PHE A 96 -7.56 9.76 -6.64
CA PHE A 96 -8.74 10.31 -5.99
C PHE A 96 -9.21 11.62 -6.61
N ASP A 97 -8.29 12.44 -7.10
CA ASP A 97 -8.59 13.70 -7.75
C ASP A 97 -9.26 13.44 -9.12
N VAL A 98 -8.74 12.48 -9.90
CA VAL A 98 -9.35 12.07 -11.17
C VAL A 98 -10.76 11.49 -10.97
N ILE A 99 -10.93 10.53 -10.05
CA ILE A 99 -12.24 9.91 -9.77
C ILE A 99 -13.28 10.95 -9.28
N SER A 100 -12.84 12.08 -8.73
CA SER A 100 -13.71 13.18 -8.30
C SER A 100 -14.21 14.06 -9.44
N SER A 101 -13.50 14.07 -10.56
CA SER A 101 -13.86 14.84 -11.76
C SER A 101 -14.77 14.10 -12.74
N GLU A 102 -14.77 12.75 -12.73
CA GLU A 102 -15.48 11.95 -13.72
C GLU A 102 -16.94 11.61 -13.35
N ASN A 103 -17.81 11.60 -14.38
CA ASN A 103 -19.23 11.22 -14.26
C ASN A 103 -19.38 9.70 -14.14
N GLY A 104 -19.16 9.17 -12.93
CA GLY A 104 -19.34 7.76 -12.62
C GLY A 104 -20.80 7.28 -12.46
N LYS A 105 -20.95 6.06 -11.93
CA LYS A 105 -22.19 5.30 -11.66
C LYS A 105 -23.34 6.17 -11.11
N LYS A 106 -24.46 6.27 -11.83
CA LYS A 106 -25.52 7.30 -11.62
C LYS A 106 -26.57 7.02 -10.52
N GLN A 107 -26.31 6.10 -9.58
CA GLN A 107 -27.40 5.59 -8.71
C GLN A 107 -27.45 6.16 -7.28
N VAL A 108 -26.44 6.89 -6.81
CA VAL A 108 -26.34 7.33 -5.41
C VAL A 108 -26.29 8.86 -5.34
N SER A 109 -26.96 9.45 -4.35
CA SER A 109 -26.95 10.91 -4.16
C SER A 109 -25.51 11.44 -4.01
N LYS A 110 -25.25 12.64 -4.52
CA LYS A 110 -23.90 13.26 -4.47
C LYS A 110 -23.30 13.23 -3.06
N LYS A 111 -24.09 13.59 -2.05
CA LYS A 111 -23.70 13.56 -0.62
C LYS A 111 -23.29 12.18 -0.12
N GLN A 112 -24.00 11.13 -0.53
CA GLN A 112 -23.65 9.75 -0.16
C GLN A 112 -22.36 9.29 -0.86
N LYS A 113 -22.15 9.66 -2.12
CA LYS A 113 -20.90 9.38 -2.85
C LYS A 113 -19.70 10.05 -2.17
N GLU A 114 -19.83 11.33 -1.82
CA GLU A 114 -18.78 12.08 -1.11
C GLU A 114 -18.46 11.45 0.25
N LYS A 115 -19.49 11.06 1.02
CA LYS A 115 -19.30 10.37 2.31
C LYS A 115 -18.58 9.03 2.14
N GLN A 116 -18.95 8.24 1.14
CA GLN A 116 -18.30 6.96 0.84
C GLN A 116 -16.85 7.16 0.40
N LYS A 117 -16.59 8.11 -0.50
CA LYS A 117 -15.22 8.47 -0.93
C LYS A 117 -14.36 8.87 0.25
N LYS A 118 -14.85 9.76 1.12
CA LYS A 118 -14.14 10.17 2.35
C LYS A 118 -13.86 9.00 3.28
N SER A 119 -14.83 8.11 3.46
CA SER A 119 -14.65 6.91 4.30
C SER A 119 -13.62 5.94 3.72
N ILE A 120 -13.60 5.74 2.41
CA ILE A 120 -12.63 4.88 1.74
C ILE A 120 -11.24 5.51 1.82
N ARG A 121 -11.12 6.83 1.55
CA ARG A 121 -9.86 7.57 1.69
C ARG A 121 -9.28 7.44 3.10
N LEU A 122 -10.08 7.70 4.13
CA LEU A 122 -9.65 7.51 5.53
C LEU A 122 -9.21 6.07 5.80
N SER A 123 -9.88 5.07 5.23
CA SER A 123 -9.47 3.68 5.40
C SER A 123 -8.11 3.40 4.74
N MET A 124 -7.84 4.00 3.57
CA MET A 124 -6.57 3.86 2.86
C MET A 124 -5.44 4.59 3.58
N ASP A 125 -5.68 5.82 4.04
CA ASP A 125 -4.72 6.60 4.84
C ASP A 125 -4.30 5.80 6.08
N ASN A 126 -5.25 5.22 6.82
CA ASN A 126 -4.96 4.35 7.96
C ASN A 126 -4.17 3.08 7.60
N ILE A 127 -4.33 2.54 6.39
CA ILE A 127 -3.54 1.38 5.92
C ILE A 127 -2.12 1.83 5.60
N LEU A 128 -1.96 2.95 4.89
CA LEU A 128 -0.66 3.54 4.56
C LEU A 128 0.13 3.90 5.82
N ASP A 129 -0.51 4.50 6.82
CA ASP A 129 0.10 4.81 8.12
C ASP A 129 0.60 3.55 8.85
N LYS A 130 -0.19 2.47 8.81
CA LYS A 130 0.21 1.18 9.38
C LYS A 130 1.39 0.56 8.65
N ILE A 131 1.41 0.66 7.32
CA ILE A 131 2.55 0.19 6.51
C ILE A 131 3.79 1.02 6.83
N SER A 132 3.67 2.35 6.88
CA SER A 132 4.76 3.26 7.24
C SER A 132 5.31 2.96 8.63
N THR A 133 4.43 2.76 9.62
CA THR A 133 4.83 2.36 10.98
C THR A 133 5.56 1.01 10.97
N ALA A 134 5.10 0.04 10.18
CA ALA A 134 5.76 -1.25 10.06
C ALA A 134 7.14 -1.12 9.40
N ILE A 135 7.30 -0.31 8.36
CA ILE A 135 8.60 -0.04 7.74
C ILE A 135 9.57 0.55 8.77
N ASN A 136 9.13 1.53 9.55
CA ASN A 136 9.93 2.15 10.61
C ASN A 136 10.26 1.21 11.77
N SER A 137 9.59 0.06 11.87
CA SER A 137 9.86 -0.96 12.89
C SER A 137 10.88 -2.01 12.45
N LEU A 138 11.31 -2.01 11.17
CA LEU A 138 12.35 -2.91 10.69
C LEU A 138 13.64 -2.71 11.49
N HIS A 139 14.18 -3.81 12.02
CA HIS A 139 15.43 -3.80 12.75
C HIS A 139 16.59 -3.62 11.78
N THR A 140 17.28 -2.50 11.89
CA THR A 140 18.53 -2.25 11.17
C THR A 140 19.74 -2.58 12.08
N PHE A 141 20.83 -3.07 11.49
CA PHE A 141 22.07 -3.40 12.19
C PHE A 141 23.24 -2.48 11.82
#